data_AF-A0A7L4R1M5-F1
#
_entry.id   AF-A0A7L4R1M5-F1
#
_cell.length_a   1.000
_cell.length_b   1.000
_cell.length_c   1.000
_cell.angle_alpha   90.00
_cell.angle_beta   90.00
_cell.angle_gamma   90.00
#
_symmetry.space_group_name_H-M   'P 1'
#
loop_
_entity.id
_entity.type
_entity.pdbx_description
1 polymer ?
#
loop_
_entity_poly.entity_id
_entity_poly.type
_entity_poly.pdbx_seq_one_letter_code
_entity_poly.pdbx_strand_id
1 'polypeptide(L)' 'MDTYQAYIIISVLVFAIIALLLYFTNRGKPKGLSKLAALSFAFIIAGIVFGEDRRIGYTLLGVGILLAVADIYSRLASK' A
#
# COMPACT_ATOMS: atom_id res chain seq x y z
N MET A 1 -10.29 18.95 17.56
CA MET A 1 -9.75 18.19 16.41
C MET A 1 -10.58 18.57 15.22
N ASP A 2 -9.97 19.08 14.16
CA ASP A 2 -10.69 19.35 12.92
C ASP A 2 -11.25 18.05 12.36
N THR A 3 -12.47 18.08 11.84
CA THR A 3 -13.18 16.92 11.30
C THR A 3 -12.34 16.21 10.22
N TYR A 4 -11.58 16.98 9.43
CA TYR A 4 -10.62 16.45 8.45
C TYR A 4 -9.51 15.62 9.08
N GLN A 5 -8.96 16.08 10.20
CA GLN A 5 -7.87 15.42 10.91
C GLN A 5 -8.33 14.07 11.48
N ALA A 6 -9.59 14.00 11.95
CA ALA A 6 -10.19 12.76 12.41
C ALA A 6 -10.35 11.74 11.27
N TYR A 7 -10.79 12.16 10.08
CA TYR A 7 -10.91 11.27 8.91
C TYR A 7 -9.55 10.70 8.48
N ILE A 8 -8.52 11.54 8.44
CA ILE A 8 -7.17 11.09 8.08
C ILE A 8 -6.66 10.05 9.08
N ILE A 9 -6.77 10.32 10.38
CA ILE A 9 -6.34 9.38 11.42
C ILE A 9 -7.07 8.04 11.27
N ILE A 10 -8.38 8.06 11.05
CA ILE A 10 -9.19 6.84 10.86
C ILE A 10 -8.74 6.09 9.59
N SER A 11 -8.56 6.79 8.47
CA SER A 11 -8.09 6.17 7.22
C SER A 11 -6.72 5.50 7.39
N VAL A 12 -5.77 6.18 8.03
CA VAL A 12 -4.44 5.62 8.30
C VAL A 12 -4.52 4.39 9.21
N LEU A 13 -5.38 4.43 10.24
CA LEU A 13 -5.56 3.32 11.16
C LEU A 13 -6.16 2.09 10.46
N VAL A 14 -7.15 2.29 9.58
CA VAL A 14 -7.75 1.23 8.76
C VAL A 14 -6.72 0.65 7.79
N PHE A 15 -5.91 1.48 7.14
CA PHE A 15 -4.85 1.01 6.25
C PHE A 15 -3.76 0.23 6.99
N ALA A 16 -3.37 0.66 8.19
CA ALA A 16 -2.43 -0.06 9.03
C ALA A 16 -2.97 -1.44 9.42
N ILE A 17 -4.26 -1.53 9.77
CA ILE A 17 -4.93 -2.80 10.07
C ILE A 17 -4.93 -3.72 8.84
N ILE A 18 -5.31 -3.21 7.67
CA ILE A 18 -5.32 -3.99 6.41
C ILE A 18 -3.92 -4.50 6.08
N ALA A 19 -2.89 -3.66 6.20
CA ALA A 19 -1.50 -4.05 5.97
C ALA A 19 -1.06 -5.16 6.94
N LEU A 20 -1.41 -5.03 8.22
CA LEU A 20 -1.11 -6.03 9.24
C LEU A 20 -1.83 -7.36 8.95
N LEU A 21 -3.11 -7.29 8.58
CA LEU A 21 -3.96 -8.45 8.28
C LEU A 21 -3.43 -9.20 7.05
N LEU A 22 -3.02 -8.49 6.00
CA LEU A 22 -2.37 -9.07 4.82
C LEU A 22 -1.01 -9.70 5.16
N TYR A 23 -0.22 -9.06 6.02
CA TYR A 23 1.06 -9.60 6.49
C TYR A 23 0.88 -10.91 7.27
N PHE A 24 -0.09 -10.96 8.19
CA PHE A 24 -0.34 -12.15 9.01
C PHE A 24 -1.07 -13.28 8.27
N THR A 25 -1.95 -12.96 7.31
CA THR A 25 -2.69 -13.95 6.51
C THR A 25 -1.77 -14.78 5.61
N ASN A 26 -0.55 -14.31 5.33
CA ASN A 26 0.37 -14.98 4.42
C ASN A 26 1.32 -16.00 5.09
N ARG A 27 0.97 -16.51 6.28
CA ARG A 27 1.78 -17.51 7.03
C ARG A 27 1.54 -18.98 6.63
N GLY A 28 0.74 -19.28 5.60
CA GLY A 28 0.44 -20.64 5.14
C GLY A 28 0.98 -20.98 3.74
N LYS A 29 2.18 -21.58 3.67
CA LYS A 29 2.89 -22.19 2.50
C LYS A 29 3.20 -21.27 1.29
N PRO A 30 4.42 -21.34 0.71
CA PRO A 30 5.09 -20.18 0.14
C PRO A 30 4.73 -19.90 -1.32
N LYS A 31 3.76 -19.00 -1.54
CA LYS A 31 3.90 -17.97 -2.57
C LYS A 31 3.77 -16.61 -1.88
N GLY A 32 4.68 -16.38 -0.93
CA GLY A 32 4.67 -15.23 -0.02
C GLY A 32 4.51 -13.91 -0.75
N LEU A 33 4.01 -12.90 -0.03
CA LEU A 33 3.85 -11.53 -0.51
C LEU A 33 5.19 -11.11 -1.12
N SER A 34 5.18 -10.65 -2.36
CA SER A 34 6.42 -10.17 -2.96
C SER A 34 6.93 -9.00 -2.14
N LYS A 35 8.25 -8.90 -1.99
CA LYS A 35 8.87 -7.68 -1.46
C LYS A 35 8.39 -6.45 -2.25
N LEU A 36 8.15 -6.59 -3.57
CA LEU A 36 7.57 -5.53 -4.40
C LEU A 36 6.10 -5.27 -4.05
N ALA A 37 5.28 -6.30 -3.79
CA ALA A 37 3.89 -6.11 -3.37
C ALA A 37 3.81 -5.36 -2.04
N ALA A 38 4.64 -5.73 -1.05
CA ALA A 38 4.73 -5.04 0.23
C ALA A 38 5.14 -3.56 0.05
N LEU A 39 6.14 -3.32 -0.81
CA LEU A 39 6.60 -1.96 -1.12
C LEU A 39 5.53 -1.14 -1.85
N SER A 40 4.79 -1.76 -2.76
CA SER A 40 3.67 -1.14 -3.50
C SER A 40 2.58 -0.68 -2.53
N PHE A 41 2.21 -1.54 -1.59
CA PHE A 41 1.25 -1.19 -0.54
C PHE A 41 1.77 -0.06 0.34
N ALA A 42 3.05 -0.07 0.72
CA ALA A 42 3.64 1.02 1.50
C ALA A 42 3.56 2.38 0.76
N PHE A 43 3.83 2.40 -0.54
CA PHE A 43 3.72 3.62 -1.37
C PHE A 43 2.27 4.08 -1.56
N ILE A 44 1.32 3.15 -1.76
CA ILE A 44 -0.11 3.48 -1.84
C ILE A 44 -0.61 4.08 -0.52
N ILE A 45 -0.26 3.46 0.61
CA ILE A 45 -0.63 3.94 1.95
C ILE A 45 -0.03 5.32 2.18
N ALA A 46 1.26 5.50 1.88
CA ALA A 46 1.92 6.79 2.03
C ALA A 46 1.30 7.86 1.11
N GLY A 47 0.92 7.54 -0.13
CA GLY A 47 0.23 8.48 -1.02
C GLY A 47 -1.15 8.90 -0.53
N ILE A 48 -1.85 8.01 0.19
CA ILE A 48 -3.13 8.31 0.84
C ILE A 48 -2.91 9.19 2.09
N VAL A 49 -1.89 8.90 2.90
CA VAL A 49 -1.51 9.69 4.07
C VAL A 49 -1.12 11.13 3.67
N PHE A 50 -0.32 11.27 2.63
CA PHE A 50 0.09 12.57 2.08
C PHE A 50 -0.96 13.20 1.16
N GLY A 51 -2.21 12.72 1.16
CA GLY A 51 -3.28 13.21 0.29
C GLY A 51 -3.66 14.69 0.49
N GLU A 52 -3.24 15.29 1.60
CA GLU A 52 -3.36 16.74 1.83
C GLU A 52 -2.47 17.54 0.85
N ASP A 53 -1.24 17.08 0.63
CA ASP A 53 -0.37 17.60 -0.43
C ASP A 53 -0.57 16.76 -1.69
N ARG A 54 -1.59 17.14 -2.47
CA ARG A 54 -2.02 16.43 -3.68
C ARG A 54 -0.85 16.07 -4.60
N ARG A 55 0.19 16.90 -4.71
CA ARG A 55 1.36 16.62 -5.56
C ARG A 55 2.11 15.39 -5.06
N ILE A 56 2.44 15.38 -3.77
CA ILE A 56 3.16 14.28 -3.12
C ILE A 56 2.27 13.03 -3.08
N GLY A 57 1.01 13.18 -2.67
CA GLY A 57 0.05 12.09 -2.60
C GLY A 57 -0.13 11.34 -3.92
N TYR A 58 -0.31 12.06 -5.04
CA TYR A 58 -0.47 11.43 -6.36
C TYR A 58 0.82 10.79 -6.88
N THR A 59 1.98 11.37 -6.61
CA THR A 59 3.26 10.74 -6.99
C THR A 59 3.46 9.43 -6.25
N LEU A 60 3.23 9.40 -4.93
CA LEU A 60 3.37 8.19 -4.12
C LEU A 60 2.34 7.12 -4.50
N LEU A 61 1.08 7.50 -4.75
CA LEU A 61 0.06 6.59 -5.26
C LEU A 61 0.45 6.02 -6.64
N GLY A 62 0.91 6.87 -7.56
CA GLY A 62 1.35 6.45 -8.88
C GLY A 62 2.52 5.47 -8.82
N VAL A 63 3.53 5.76 -8.01
CA VAL A 63 4.69 4.87 -7.80
C VAL A 63 4.24 3.53 -7.20
N GLY A 64 3.35 3.55 -6.20
CA GLY A 64 2.82 2.34 -5.59
C GLY A 64 2.03 1.46 -6.57
N ILE A 65 1.23 2.06 -7.45
CA ILE A 65 0.50 1.34 -8.50
C ILE A 65 1.47 0.77 -9.54
N LEU A 66 2.47 1.53 -9.98
CA LEU A 66 3.48 1.07 -10.94
C LEU A 66 4.27 -0.12 -10.40
N LEU A 67 4.67 -0.07 -9.13
CA LEU A 67 5.35 -1.18 -8.47
C LEU A 67 4.46 -2.43 -8.36
N ALA A 68 3.15 -2.25 -8.13
CA ALA A 68 2.21 -3.36 -8.06
C ALA A 68 2.07 -4.04 -9.42
N VAL A 69 1.96 -3.25 -10.49
CA VAL A 69 1.91 -3.74 -11.87
C VAL A 69 3.22 -4.46 -12.22
N ALA A 70 4.38 -3.88 -11.89
CA ALA A 70 5.68 -4.50 -12.11
C ALA A 70 5.84 -5.84 -11.38
N ASP A 71 5.32 -5.96 -10.15
CA ASP A 71 5.31 -7.22 -9.40
C ASP A 71 4.46 -8.29 -10.11
N ILE A 72 3.27 -7.89 -10.59
CA ILE A 72 2.36 -8.79 -11.31
C ILE A 72 3.04 -9.32 -12.57
N TYR A 73 3.62 -8.43 -13.40
CA TYR A 73 4.34 -8.85 -14.61
C TYR A 73 5.55 -9.72 -14.29
N SER A 74 6.33 -9.38 -13.27
CA SER A 74 7.51 -10.16 -12.86
C SER A 74 7.12 -11.56 -12.37
N ARG A 75 6.00 -11.68 -11.65
CA ARG A 75 5.45 -12.97 -11.22
C ARG A 75 4.85 -13.78 -12.38
N LEU A 76 4.29 -13.11 -13.38
CA LEU A 76 3.72 -13.75 -14.56
C LEU A 76 4.81 -14.29 -15.48
N ALA A 77 5.94 -13.58 -15.61
CA ALA A 77 7.10 -13.98 -16.41
C ALA A 77 7.96 -15.07 -15.76
N SER A 78 7.89 -15.22 -14.43
CA SER A 78 8.61 -16.26 -13.66
C SER A 78 7.84 -17.59 -13.52
N LYS A 79 6.74 -17.77 -14.25
CA LYS A 79 5.88 -18.94 -14.20
C LYS A 79 5.80 -19.61 -15.58
#